data_AF-A0A969KE92-F1
#
_entry.id   AF-A0A969KE92-F1
#
_cell.length_a   1.000
_cell.length_b   1.000
_cell.length_c   1.000
_cell.angle_alpha   90.00
_cell.angle_beta   90.00
_cell.angle_gamma   90.00
#
_symmetry.space_group_name_H-M   'P 1'
#
loop_
_entity.id
_entity.type
_entity.pdbx_description
1 polymer ?
#
loop_
_entity_poly.entity_id
_entity_poly.type
_entity_poly.pdbx_seq_one_letter_code
_entity_poly.pdbx_strand_id
1 'polypeptide(L)'
;MINSELKADIQNVIQELMDRVMIRVTEEDPFLPEKHRAQKPLYAALVPDEIFKGSHFERRFVTPFGHAWEKLAMVAAKHGFGHSIRQHMISGTVKEGRLRRISEVLNQLEHKGKKITRRSPKWDEELKYILGGRGAEIPVDIICDIYAENPQTQECMAFELKVPLPNSDQTKVSNEVGIAYKLRIYRDYLGIEPPTNLGKGL
;
A
#
# COMPACT_ATOMS: atom_id res chain seq x y z
N MET A 1 -11.70 -13.09 -18.93
CA MET A 1 -11.86 -14.31 -18.11
C MET A 1 -10.61 -14.46 -17.27
N ILE A 2 -10.73 -14.56 -15.94
CA ILE A 2 -9.57 -14.90 -15.09
C ILE A 2 -9.17 -16.34 -15.45
N ASN A 3 -7.93 -16.53 -15.89
CA ASN A 3 -7.34 -17.84 -16.16
C ASN A 3 -7.49 -18.72 -14.89
N SER A 4 -7.91 -19.98 -15.03
CA SER A 4 -8.05 -20.92 -13.91
C SER A 4 -6.75 -21.08 -13.11
N GLU A 5 -5.61 -20.99 -13.78
CA GLU A 5 -4.29 -21.05 -13.15
C GLU A 5 -3.98 -19.81 -12.33
N LEU A 6 -4.28 -18.60 -12.85
CA LEU A 6 -4.13 -17.35 -12.11
C LEU A 6 -4.98 -17.36 -10.84
N LYS A 7 -6.22 -17.87 -10.91
CA LYS A 7 -7.07 -18.01 -9.74
C LYS A 7 -6.44 -18.94 -8.70
N ALA A 8 -5.91 -20.08 -9.11
CA ALA A 8 -5.26 -21.03 -8.21
C ALA A 8 -4.02 -20.41 -7.53
N ASP A 9 -3.18 -19.71 -8.29
CA ASP A 9 -1.99 -19.05 -7.72
C ASP A 9 -2.35 -17.95 -6.72
N ILE A 10 -3.37 -17.13 -7.02
CA ILE A 10 -3.90 -16.13 -6.07
C ILE A 10 -4.40 -16.82 -4.80
N GLN A 11 -5.15 -17.92 -4.93
CA GLN A 11 -5.66 -18.66 -3.78
C GLN A 11 -4.51 -19.23 -2.93
N ASN A 12 -3.46 -19.75 -3.55
CA ASN A 12 -2.28 -20.28 -2.85
C ASN A 12 -1.58 -19.19 -2.04
N VAL A 13 -1.37 -17.99 -2.61
CA VAL A 13 -0.76 -16.86 -1.88
C VAL A 13 -1.59 -16.47 -0.66
N ILE A 14 -2.92 -16.47 -0.77
CA ILE A 14 -3.81 -16.14 0.34
C ILE A 14 -3.81 -17.26 1.40
N GLN A 15 -3.81 -18.53 0.99
CA GLN A 15 -3.76 -19.66 1.91
C GLN A 15 -2.46 -19.66 2.72
N GLU A 16 -1.30 -19.54 2.07
CA GLU A 16 -0.01 -19.45 2.75
C GLU A 16 0.05 -18.30 3.78
N LEU A 17 -0.53 -17.16 3.43
CA LEU A 17 -0.63 -16.02 4.35
C LEU A 17 -1.50 -16.39 5.55
N MET A 18 -2.71 -16.91 5.30
CA MET A 18 -3.67 -17.22 6.35
C MET A 18 -3.14 -18.30 7.29
N ASP A 19 -2.55 -19.36 6.76
CA ASP A 19 -1.95 -20.45 7.55
C ASP A 19 -0.89 -19.90 8.50
N ARG A 20 0.00 -19.03 7.99
CA ARG A 20 1.03 -18.38 8.81
C ARG A 20 0.44 -17.46 9.87
N VAL A 21 -0.57 -16.66 9.53
CA VAL A 21 -1.24 -15.78 10.49
C VAL A 21 -1.91 -16.62 11.57
N MET A 22 -2.57 -17.72 11.21
CA MET A 22 -3.24 -18.62 12.14
C MET A 22 -2.25 -19.23 13.12
N ILE A 23 -1.17 -19.87 12.65
CA ILE A 23 -0.11 -20.42 13.52
C ILE A 23 0.39 -19.37 14.50
N ARG A 24 0.61 -18.14 14.02
CA ARG A 24 1.12 -17.05 14.86
C ARG A 24 0.15 -16.65 15.98
N VAL A 25 -1.16 -16.58 15.69
CA VAL A 25 -2.17 -16.12 16.68
C VAL A 25 -2.75 -17.24 17.54
N THR A 26 -2.53 -18.51 17.17
CA THR A 26 -3.01 -19.67 17.94
C THR A 26 -1.90 -20.35 18.74
N GLU A 27 -0.67 -20.38 18.23
CA GLU A 27 0.42 -21.16 18.80
C GLU A 27 1.58 -20.30 19.28
N GLU A 28 2.17 -19.48 18.40
CA GLU A 28 3.42 -18.76 18.71
C GLU A 28 3.22 -17.59 19.67
N ASP A 29 2.14 -16.84 19.47
CA ASP A 29 1.84 -15.61 20.21
C ASP A 29 0.33 -15.45 20.35
N PRO A 30 -0.34 -16.33 21.14
CA PRO A 30 -1.77 -16.27 21.35
C PRO A 30 -2.17 -15.14 22.29
N PHE A 31 -3.39 -14.64 22.10
CA PHE A 31 -3.97 -13.69 23.06
C PHE A 31 -4.34 -14.43 24.36
N LEU A 32 -3.69 -14.04 25.46
CA LEU A 32 -3.93 -14.60 26.79
C LEU A 32 -4.69 -13.58 27.66
N PRO A 33 -5.99 -13.78 27.95
CA PRO A 33 -6.81 -12.82 28.70
C PRO A 33 -6.23 -12.48 30.07
N GLU A 34 -5.72 -13.47 30.80
CA GLU A 34 -5.15 -13.25 32.13
C GLU A 34 -3.93 -12.34 32.10
N LYS A 35 -3.03 -12.55 31.13
CA LYS A 35 -1.86 -11.70 30.90
C LYS A 35 -2.28 -10.29 30.52
N HIS A 36 -3.31 -10.14 29.67
CA HIS A 36 -3.83 -8.83 29.28
C HIS A 36 -4.41 -8.07 30.48
N ARG A 37 -5.27 -8.72 31.28
CA ARG A 37 -5.88 -8.17 32.49
C ARG A 37 -4.82 -7.75 33.52
N ALA A 38 -3.78 -8.57 33.71
CA ALA A 38 -2.68 -8.25 34.62
C ALA A 38 -1.85 -7.04 34.16
N GLN A 39 -1.58 -6.94 32.85
CA GLN A 39 -0.78 -5.84 32.30
C GLN A 39 -1.56 -4.53 32.14
N LYS A 40 -2.86 -4.61 31.89
CA LYS A 40 -3.72 -3.46 31.56
C LYS A 40 -5.08 -3.53 32.29
N PRO A 41 -5.09 -3.51 33.63
CA PRO A 41 -6.28 -3.79 34.43
C PRO A 41 -7.42 -2.79 34.19
N LEU A 42 -7.11 -1.50 34.03
CA LEU A 42 -8.12 -0.48 33.72
C LEU A 42 -8.79 -0.73 32.36
N TYR A 43 -8.00 -1.05 31.33
CA TYR A 43 -8.54 -1.27 29.99
C TYR A 43 -9.37 -2.55 29.91
N ALA A 44 -8.91 -3.63 30.54
CA ALA A 44 -9.62 -4.90 30.58
C ALA A 44 -10.93 -4.84 31.40
N ALA A 45 -11.05 -3.88 32.32
CA ALA A 45 -12.31 -3.63 33.04
C ALA A 45 -13.34 -2.85 32.20
N LEU A 46 -12.89 -2.09 31.20
CA LEU A 46 -13.74 -1.20 30.41
C LEU A 46 -14.24 -1.84 29.11
N VAL A 47 -13.50 -2.79 28.54
CA VAL A 47 -13.77 -3.34 27.21
C VAL A 47 -13.63 -4.87 27.24
N PRO A 48 -14.57 -5.62 26.61
CA PRO A 48 -14.49 -7.08 26.55
C PRO A 48 -13.19 -7.60 25.92
N ASP A 49 -12.72 -8.75 26.41
CA ASP A 49 -11.49 -9.40 25.94
C ASP A 49 -11.54 -9.71 24.43
N GLU A 50 -12.72 -9.95 23.86
CA GLU A 50 -12.93 -10.21 22.43
C GLU A 50 -12.46 -9.05 21.55
N ILE A 51 -12.65 -7.80 22.02
CA ILE A 51 -12.20 -6.61 21.27
C ILE A 51 -10.68 -6.54 21.26
N PHE A 52 -10.04 -6.82 22.40
CA PHE A 52 -8.58 -6.85 22.48
C PHE A 52 -7.98 -8.02 21.72
N LYS A 53 -8.65 -9.18 21.73
CA LYS A 53 -8.30 -10.33 20.89
C LYS A 53 -8.40 -9.99 19.40
N GLY A 54 -9.45 -9.27 19.00
CA GLY A 54 -9.61 -8.75 17.64
C GLY A 54 -8.48 -7.79 17.24
N SER A 55 -8.19 -6.79 18.06
CA SER A 55 -7.09 -5.84 17.81
C SER A 55 -5.71 -6.54 17.79
N HIS A 56 -5.54 -7.56 18.63
CA HIS A 56 -4.34 -8.39 18.68
C HIS A 56 -4.16 -9.19 17.39
N PHE A 57 -5.24 -9.77 16.85
CA PHE A 57 -5.25 -10.44 15.56
C PHE A 57 -4.97 -9.47 14.41
N GLU A 58 -5.69 -8.33 14.36
CA GLU A 58 -5.59 -7.35 13.28
C GLU A 58 -4.14 -6.93 13.05
N ARG A 59 -3.41 -6.58 14.11
CA ARG A 59 -1.99 -6.20 14.02
C ARG A 59 -1.12 -7.29 13.40
N ARG A 60 -1.41 -8.57 13.69
CA ARG A 60 -0.66 -9.73 13.18
C ARG A 60 -1.10 -10.13 11.78
N PHE A 61 -2.26 -9.69 11.33
CA PHE A 61 -2.78 -9.88 9.98
C PHE A 61 -2.28 -8.79 9.02
N VAL A 62 -2.41 -7.51 9.36
CA VAL A 62 -2.18 -6.39 8.43
C VAL A 62 -0.74 -6.29 7.94
N THR A 63 0.24 -6.55 8.81
CA THR A 63 1.67 -6.47 8.45
C THR A 63 2.05 -7.52 7.40
N PRO A 64 1.84 -8.84 7.59
CA PRO A 64 2.15 -9.82 6.56
C PRO A 64 1.22 -9.71 5.34
N PHE A 65 0.00 -9.21 5.50
CA PHE A 65 -0.90 -8.93 4.36
C PHE A 65 -0.31 -7.89 3.40
N GLY A 66 0.41 -6.89 3.90
CA GLY A 66 1.15 -5.94 3.05
C GLY A 66 2.10 -6.64 2.07
N HIS A 67 2.86 -7.64 2.54
CA HIS A 67 3.74 -8.44 1.67
C HIS A 67 2.98 -9.39 0.76
N ALA A 68 1.79 -9.85 1.15
CA ALA A 68 0.96 -10.67 0.29
C ALA A 68 0.47 -9.90 -0.95
N TRP A 69 0.22 -8.59 -0.83
CA TRP A 69 -0.12 -7.74 -1.99
C TRP A 69 0.97 -7.70 -3.05
N GLU A 70 2.23 -7.58 -2.64
CA GLU A 70 3.36 -7.64 -3.57
C GLU A 70 3.43 -9.01 -4.27
N LYS A 71 3.24 -10.10 -3.52
CA LYS A 71 3.20 -11.45 -4.09
C LYS A 71 2.05 -11.61 -5.10
N LEU A 72 0.87 -11.08 -4.78
CA LEU A 72 -0.28 -11.11 -5.68
C LEU A 72 -0.01 -10.31 -6.97
N ALA A 73 0.62 -9.14 -6.84
CA ALA A 73 1.02 -8.34 -7.99
C ALA A 73 2.05 -9.05 -8.88
N MET A 74 3.03 -9.76 -8.28
CA MET A 74 3.94 -10.62 -9.04
C MET A 74 3.20 -11.72 -9.81
N VAL A 75 2.27 -12.43 -9.15
CA VAL A 75 1.49 -13.49 -9.79
C VAL A 75 0.72 -12.93 -10.97
N ALA A 76 0.02 -11.80 -10.80
CA ALA A 76 -0.70 -11.14 -11.88
C ALA A 76 0.25 -10.71 -13.03
N ALA A 77 1.39 -10.10 -12.70
CA ALA A 77 2.39 -9.68 -13.67
C ALA A 77 2.99 -10.87 -14.44
N LYS A 78 3.29 -11.98 -13.76
CA LYS A 78 3.79 -13.20 -14.38
C LYS A 78 2.77 -13.81 -15.35
N HIS A 79 1.49 -13.81 -15.01
CA HIS A 79 0.44 -14.31 -15.91
C HIS A 79 0.18 -13.36 -17.09
N GLY A 80 0.35 -12.05 -16.91
CA GLY A 80 0.12 -11.05 -17.97
C GLY A 80 1.31 -10.81 -18.90
N PHE A 81 2.52 -10.79 -18.36
CA PHE A 81 3.76 -10.45 -19.06
C PHE A 81 4.73 -11.63 -19.13
N GLY A 82 4.55 -12.72 -18.38
CA GLY A 82 5.44 -13.88 -18.40
C GLY A 82 6.61 -13.78 -17.43
N HIS A 83 7.16 -12.58 -17.21
CA HIS A 83 8.21 -12.35 -16.21
C HIS A 83 7.84 -11.22 -15.24
N SER A 84 8.20 -11.40 -13.95
CA SER A 84 7.98 -10.41 -12.89
C SER A 84 9.12 -10.42 -11.88
N ILE A 85 9.65 -9.25 -11.53
CA ILE A 85 10.73 -9.03 -10.57
C ILE A 85 10.25 -8.06 -9.50
N ARG A 86 10.57 -8.32 -8.22
CA ARG A 86 10.32 -7.37 -7.12
C ARG A 86 11.51 -6.47 -6.88
N GLN A 87 11.24 -5.26 -6.40
CA GLN A 87 12.27 -4.32 -5.96
C GLN A 87 13.35 -4.16 -7.05
N HIS A 88 12.91 -3.98 -8.28
CA HIS A 88 13.80 -3.92 -9.43
C HIS A 88 14.35 -2.51 -9.59
N MET A 89 15.67 -2.42 -9.69
CA MET A 89 16.38 -1.16 -9.88
C MET A 89 16.41 -0.80 -11.37
N ILE A 90 15.86 0.36 -11.69
CA ILE A 90 15.89 0.98 -13.01
C ILE A 90 16.89 2.13 -12.96
N SER A 91 17.97 1.99 -13.72
CA SER A 91 18.98 3.03 -13.90
C SER A 91 18.66 3.86 -15.14
N GLY A 92 18.76 5.18 -15.03
CA GLY A 92 18.56 6.08 -16.15
C GLY A 92 19.27 7.40 -15.94
N THR A 93 19.09 8.33 -16.88
CA THR A 93 19.56 9.70 -16.73
C THR A 93 18.39 10.66 -16.65
N VAL A 94 18.57 11.72 -15.88
CA VAL A 94 17.62 12.83 -15.79
C VAL A 94 18.37 14.15 -15.80
N LYS A 95 17.77 15.17 -16.40
CA LYS A 95 18.36 16.51 -16.38
C LYS A 95 18.34 17.06 -14.97
N GLU A 96 19.45 17.60 -14.51
CA GLU A 96 19.60 18.23 -13.18
C GLU A 96 18.46 19.20 -12.84
N GLY A 97 18.11 20.08 -13.78
CA GLY A 97 17.04 21.04 -13.58
C GLY A 97 15.65 20.41 -13.45
N ARG A 98 15.43 19.15 -13.86
CA ARG A 98 14.18 18.43 -13.62
C ARG A 98 14.10 17.92 -12.19
N LEU A 99 15.19 17.38 -11.65
CA LEU A 99 15.26 16.92 -10.25
C LEU A 99 14.97 18.07 -9.28
N ARG A 100 15.62 19.21 -9.50
CA ARG A 100 15.37 20.42 -8.70
C ARG A 100 13.88 20.83 -8.73
N ARG A 101 13.28 20.84 -9.92
CA ARG A 101 11.87 21.22 -10.10
C ARG A 101 10.91 20.21 -9.47
N ILE A 102 11.22 18.91 -9.51
CA ILE A 102 10.46 17.88 -8.80
C ILE A 102 10.46 18.19 -7.30
N SER A 103 11.63 18.44 -6.70
CA SER A 103 11.73 18.80 -5.28
C SER A 103 10.96 20.08 -4.94
N GLU A 104 11.01 21.10 -5.82
CA GLU A 104 10.24 22.34 -5.63
C GLU A 104 8.73 22.09 -5.64
N VAL A 105 8.21 21.29 -6.59
CA VAL A 105 6.79 20.93 -6.66
C VAL A 105 6.37 20.12 -5.43
N LEU A 106 7.16 19.12 -5.04
CA LEU A 106 6.88 18.31 -3.84
C LEU A 106 6.83 19.18 -2.57
N ASN A 107 7.81 20.06 -2.37
CA ASN A 107 7.83 20.97 -1.21
C ASN A 107 6.59 21.89 -1.18
N GLN A 108 6.11 22.36 -2.33
CA GLN A 108 4.88 23.17 -2.41
C GLN A 108 3.62 22.37 -2.06
N LEU A 109 3.57 21.08 -2.41
CA LEU A 109 2.45 20.19 -2.08
C LEU A 109 2.50 19.70 -0.62
N GLU A 110 3.69 19.71 -0.01
CA GLU A 110 3.92 19.28 1.37
C GLU A 110 3.72 20.41 2.40
N HIS A 111 4.18 21.63 2.11
CA HIS A 111 4.18 22.71 3.10
C HIS A 111 2.82 23.44 3.18
N LYS A 112 2.18 23.31 4.35
CA LYS A 112 1.07 24.18 4.77
C LYS A 112 1.62 25.59 4.99
N GLY A 113 1.32 26.52 4.08
CA GLY A 113 1.29 27.93 4.48
C GLY A 113 0.34 28.11 5.67
N LYS A 114 0.58 29.09 6.54
CA LYS A 114 -0.23 29.40 7.74
C LYS A 114 -1.74 29.63 7.49
N LYS A 115 -2.22 29.56 6.25
CA LYS A 115 -3.63 29.66 5.87
C LYS A 115 -4.15 28.35 5.31
N ILE A 116 -5.32 27.99 5.83
CA ILE A 116 -6.12 26.81 5.58
C ILE A 116 -6.45 26.71 4.09
N THR A 117 -5.69 25.91 3.34
CA THR A 117 -6.13 25.03 2.24
C THR A 117 -4.88 24.40 1.63
N ARG A 118 -4.83 23.06 1.59
CA ARG A 118 -3.77 22.35 0.88
C ARG A 118 -4.02 22.55 -0.61
N ARG A 119 -3.03 23.05 -1.35
CA ARG A 119 -3.14 23.17 -2.81
C ARG A 119 -3.29 21.76 -3.38
N SER A 120 -4.34 21.53 -4.16
CA SER A 120 -4.48 20.30 -4.94
C SER A 120 -3.43 20.26 -6.07
N PRO A 121 -2.88 19.08 -6.38
CA PRO A 121 -1.92 18.94 -7.48
C PRO A 121 -2.55 19.34 -8.80
N LYS A 122 -1.79 20.08 -9.62
CA LYS A 122 -2.16 20.50 -10.96
C LYS A 122 -1.25 19.80 -11.97
N TRP A 123 -1.56 18.54 -12.24
CA TRP A 123 -0.71 17.61 -13.00
C TRP A 123 -0.16 18.18 -14.30
N ASP A 124 -1.01 18.73 -15.17
CA ASP A 124 -0.56 19.23 -16.48
C ASP A 124 0.40 20.43 -16.36
N GLU A 125 0.09 21.37 -15.47
CA GLU A 125 0.94 22.55 -15.22
C GLU A 125 2.28 22.14 -14.59
N GLU A 126 2.25 21.24 -13.60
CA GLU A 126 3.42 20.76 -12.85
C GLU A 126 4.32 19.89 -13.71
N LEU A 127 3.76 18.98 -14.52
CA LEU A 127 4.53 18.16 -15.47
C LEU A 127 5.19 19.05 -16.53
N LYS A 128 4.46 20.03 -17.08
CA LYS A 128 5.03 20.98 -18.04
C LYS A 128 6.18 21.79 -17.41
N TYR A 129 6.01 22.22 -16.16
CA TYR A 129 7.06 22.89 -15.39
C TYR A 129 8.29 22.00 -15.21
N ILE A 130 8.12 20.76 -14.73
CA ILE A 130 9.20 19.80 -14.52
C ILE A 130 9.93 19.52 -15.83
N LEU A 131 9.21 19.19 -16.91
CA LEU A 131 9.79 18.83 -18.21
C LEU A 131 10.63 19.95 -18.84
N GLY A 132 10.31 21.21 -18.53
CA GLY A 132 11.09 22.39 -18.94
C GLY A 132 12.45 22.54 -18.25
N GLY A 133 12.77 21.70 -17.27
CA GLY A 133 14.07 21.64 -16.62
C GLY A 133 15.18 21.28 -17.62
N ARG A 134 16.23 22.10 -17.67
CA ARG A 134 17.44 21.89 -18.48
C ARG A 134 18.65 21.69 -17.55
N GLY A 135 19.80 21.34 -18.12
CA GLY A 135 21.04 21.10 -17.36
C GLY A 135 21.75 19.85 -17.84
N ALA A 136 22.81 19.47 -17.14
CA ALA A 136 23.54 18.24 -17.37
C ALA A 136 22.64 17.02 -17.08
N GLU A 137 22.94 15.91 -17.75
CA GLU A 137 22.33 14.62 -17.44
C GLU A 137 23.04 13.99 -16.25
N ILE A 138 22.25 13.64 -15.23
CA ILE A 138 22.73 13.01 -14.00
C ILE A 138 22.17 11.59 -13.97
N PRO A 139 23.00 10.57 -13.67
CA PRO A 139 22.52 9.21 -13.48
C PRO A 139 21.65 9.13 -12.22
N VAL A 140 20.54 8.42 -12.31
CA VAL A 140 19.61 8.16 -11.20
C VAL A 140 19.16 6.71 -11.25
N ASP A 141 19.13 6.10 -10.07
CA ASP A 141 18.59 4.77 -9.86
C ASP A 141 17.26 4.88 -9.11
N ILE A 142 16.23 4.22 -9.63
CA ILE A 142 14.90 4.15 -9.01
C ILE A 142 14.56 2.69 -8.80
N ILE A 143 14.16 2.33 -7.59
CA ILE A 143 13.65 1.00 -7.28
C ILE A 143 12.14 1.06 -7.43
N CYS A 144 11.58 0.20 -8.28
CA CYS A 144 10.14 -0.01 -8.37
C CYS A 144 9.73 -1.27 -7.61
N ASP A 145 8.52 -1.26 -7.07
CA ASP A 145 8.01 -2.41 -6.31
C ASP A 145 7.92 -3.67 -7.17
N ILE A 146 7.35 -3.55 -8.38
CA ILE A 146 7.23 -4.65 -9.36
C ILE A 146 7.70 -4.17 -10.73
N TYR A 147 8.57 -4.94 -11.36
CA TYR A 147 8.90 -4.84 -12.77
C TYR A 147 8.36 -6.07 -13.51
N ALA A 148 7.65 -5.83 -14.61
CA ALA A 148 7.11 -6.88 -15.47
C ALA A 148 7.70 -6.73 -16.88
N GLU A 149 8.07 -7.84 -17.48
CA GLU A 149 8.65 -7.86 -18.82
C GLU A 149 8.02 -9.02 -19.61
N ASN A 150 7.65 -8.73 -20.85
CA ASN A 150 7.27 -9.73 -21.82
C ASN A 150 8.45 -10.09 -22.72
N PRO A 151 9.07 -11.28 -22.54
CA PRO A 151 10.24 -11.66 -23.34
C PRO A 151 9.95 -11.81 -24.84
N GLN A 152 8.67 -12.00 -25.22
CA GLN A 152 8.28 -12.18 -26.62
C GLN A 152 8.10 -10.83 -27.33
N THR A 153 7.52 -9.83 -26.65
CA THR A 153 7.25 -8.51 -27.23
C THR A 153 8.28 -7.45 -26.85
N GLN A 154 9.16 -7.75 -25.87
CA GLN A 154 10.08 -6.81 -25.21
C GLN A 154 9.36 -5.63 -24.53
N GLU A 155 8.07 -5.76 -24.26
CA GLU A 155 7.32 -4.75 -23.51
C GLU A 155 7.63 -4.86 -22.03
N CYS A 156 7.96 -3.72 -21.42
CA CYS A 156 8.32 -3.62 -20.01
C CYS A 156 7.40 -2.63 -19.29
N MET A 157 7.01 -2.97 -18.06
CA MET A 157 6.22 -2.10 -17.19
C MET A 157 6.80 -2.10 -15.78
N ALA A 158 6.90 -0.90 -15.20
CA ALA A 158 7.26 -0.71 -13.81
C ALA A 158 6.04 -0.24 -13.02
N PHE A 159 5.80 -0.84 -11.86
CA PHE A 159 4.68 -0.54 -10.98
C PHE A 159 5.17 -0.15 -9.59
N GLU A 160 4.52 0.86 -9.02
CA GLU A 160 4.63 1.24 -7.62
C GLU A 160 3.33 0.83 -6.93
N LEU A 161 3.42 0.01 -5.88
CA LEU A 161 2.27 -0.49 -5.15
C LEU A 161 1.99 0.39 -3.94
N LYS A 162 0.72 0.76 -3.77
CA LYS A 162 0.24 1.40 -2.54
C LYS A 162 -0.83 0.53 -1.93
N VAL A 163 -0.48 -0.09 -0.80
CA VAL A 163 -1.40 -0.88 -0.01
C VAL A 163 -2.26 0.01 0.88
N PRO A 164 -3.57 -0.28 1.03
CA PRO A 164 -4.42 0.44 1.97
C PRO A 164 -3.96 0.12 3.40
N LEU A 165 -3.22 1.08 3.98
CA LEU A 165 -2.58 1.15 5.31
C LEU A 165 -1.08 0.79 5.36
N PRO A 166 -0.20 1.75 4.98
CA PRO A 166 1.14 1.80 5.52
C PRO A 166 1.13 2.45 6.91
N ASN A 167 2.13 2.14 7.72
CA ASN A 167 2.37 2.65 9.08
C ASN A 167 2.24 4.19 9.14
N SER A 168 1.87 4.78 10.29
CA SER A 168 1.46 6.20 10.42
C SER A 168 2.41 7.26 9.82
N ASP A 169 3.68 6.92 9.62
CA ASP A 169 4.67 7.80 8.99
C ASP A 169 4.55 7.88 7.47
N GLN A 170 3.83 6.96 6.83
CA GLN A 170 3.55 6.92 5.38
C GLN A 170 2.13 7.42 5.02
N THR A 171 1.30 7.77 6.02
CA THR A 171 -0.14 8.02 5.84
C THR A 171 -0.60 9.42 6.22
N LYS A 172 0.29 10.42 6.34
CA LYS A 172 -0.14 11.80 6.65
C LYS A 172 -0.84 12.53 5.49
N VAL A 173 -1.03 11.89 4.32
CA VAL A 173 -1.73 12.46 3.15
C VAL A 173 -2.89 11.59 2.62
N SER A 174 -3.11 10.36 3.13
CA SER A 174 -4.00 9.37 2.47
C SER A 174 -5.42 9.22 3.05
N ASN A 175 -5.79 9.96 4.10
CA ASN A 175 -7.05 9.67 4.81
C ASN A 175 -8.32 9.98 3.99
N GLU A 176 -8.30 10.95 3.08
CA GLU A 176 -9.47 11.30 2.25
C GLU A 176 -9.63 10.38 1.03
N VAL A 177 -8.53 10.01 0.36
CA VAL A 177 -8.55 9.08 -0.78
C VAL A 177 -8.96 7.67 -0.33
N GLY A 178 -8.56 7.27 0.89
CA GLY A 178 -8.90 5.98 1.47
C GLY A 178 -10.41 5.76 1.67
N ILE A 179 -11.19 6.82 1.91
CA ILE A 179 -12.64 6.71 2.09
C ILE A 179 -13.31 6.35 0.76
N ALA A 180 -12.97 7.04 -0.33
CA ALA A 180 -13.54 6.78 -1.66
C ALA A 180 -13.22 5.34 -2.14
N TYR A 181 -11.99 4.88 -1.90
CA TYR A 181 -11.58 3.51 -2.21
C TYR A 181 -12.31 2.46 -1.36
N LYS A 182 -12.45 2.69 -0.05
CA LYS A 182 -13.21 1.80 0.84
C LYS A 182 -14.66 1.67 0.36
N LEU A 183 -15.32 2.79 0.03
CA LEU A 183 -16.70 2.78 -0.46
C LEU A 183 -16.87 1.93 -1.73
N ARG A 184 -15.93 2.00 -2.69
CA ARG A 184 -15.95 1.14 -3.89
C ARG A 184 -15.71 -0.34 -3.55
N ILE A 185 -14.84 -0.66 -2.59
CA ILE A 185 -14.64 -2.06 -2.18
C ILE A 185 -15.93 -2.64 -1.58
N TYR A 186 -16.59 -1.92 -0.67
CA TYR A 186 -17.85 -2.36 -0.07
C TYR A 186 -18.93 -2.61 -1.13
N ARG A 187 -19.12 -1.66 -2.05
CA ARG A 187 -20.20 -1.71 -3.03
C ARG A 187 -19.89 -2.55 -4.26
N ASP A 188 -18.74 -2.29 -4.89
CA ASP A 188 -18.42 -2.85 -6.20
C ASP A 188 -17.86 -4.28 -6.08
N TYR A 189 -17.21 -4.61 -4.97
CA TYR A 189 -16.54 -5.92 -4.80
C TYR A 189 -17.21 -6.83 -3.77
N LEU A 190 -17.68 -6.28 -2.65
CA LEU A 190 -18.29 -7.07 -1.58
C LEU A 190 -19.83 -7.08 -1.63
N GLY A 191 -20.45 -6.21 -2.43
CA GLY A 191 -21.91 -6.15 -2.61
C GLY A 191 -22.69 -5.76 -1.35
N ILE A 192 -22.06 -5.09 -0.40
CA ILE A 192 -22.66 -4.71 0.90
C ILE A 192 -22.59 -3.19 1.09
N GLU A 193 -23.59 -2.61 1.76
CA GLU A 193 -23.55 -1.18 2.06
C GLU A 193 -22.48 -0.87 3.12
N PRO A 194 -21.64 0.16 2.93
CA PRO A 194 -20.63 0.55 3.89
C PRO A 194 -21.26 1.12 5.18
N PRO A 195 -20.66 0.90 6.36
CA PRO A 195 -21.13 1.48 7.61
C PRO A 195 -21.07 3.02 7.59
N THR A 196 -22.08 3.66 8.17
CA THR A 196 -22.33 5.11 8.10
C THR A 196 -21.24 6.00 8.72
N ASN A 197 -20.28 5.45 9.47
CA ASN A 197 -19.27 6.20 10.23
C ASN A 197 -17.83 6.04 9.70
N LEU A 198 -17.65 5.64 8.44
CA LEU A 198 -16.35 5.30 7.82
C LEU A 198 -15.27 6.42 7.79
N GLY A 199 -15.59 7.64 8.25
CA GLY A 199 -14.68 8.80 8.26
C GLY A 199 -14.56 9.58 9.58
N LYS A 200 -15.21 9.12 10.66
CA LYS A 200 -15.03 9.70 12.01
C LYS A 200 -14.10 8.78 12.79
N GLY A 201 -12.81 9.06 12.73
CA GLY A 201 -11.78 8.25 13.39
C GLY A 201 -11.96 8.19 14.91
N LEU A 202 -11.69 6.99 15.45
CA LEU A 202 -10.77 6.83 16.59
C LEU A 202 -9.40 7.44 16.23
#